data_AF-A0A418W0E4-F1
#
_entry.id   AF-A0A418W0E4-F1
#
_cell.length_a   1.000
_cell.length_b   1.000
_cell.length_c   1.000
_cell.angle_alpha   90.00
_cell.angle_beta   90.00
_cell.angle_gamma   90.00
#
_symmetry.space_group_name_H-M   'P 1'
#
loop_
_entity.id
_entity.type
_entity.pdbx_description
1 polymer ?
#
loop_
_entity_poly.entity_id
_entity_poly.type
_entity_poly.pdbx_seq_one_letter_code
_entity_poly.pdbx_strand_id
1 'polypeptide(L)'
;MAALARRRWIMVGNMESGRRELAGLGDALTMAERGLDGQQSPAALMARLLRVARLYPKAVDETLMWQITDLVAGRDIADSFKLVVIRMGWASILQAEFKAHGLQVAGCPKIHRHARAA
;
A
#
# COMPACT_ATOMS: atom_id res chain seq x y z
N MET A 1 -0.34 -26.08 25.80
CA MET A 1 -1.35 -25.02 25.55
C MET A 1 -0.80 -23.57 25.57
N ALA A 2 0.46 -23.30 25.93
CA ALA A 2 1.01 -21.93 25.99
C ALA A 2 1.48 -21.32 24.64
N ALA A 3 1.68 -22.12 23.59
CA ALA A 3 2.19 -21.67 22.30
C ALA A 3 1.13 -20.91 21.44
N LEU A 4 -0.14 -21.29 21.57
CA LEU A 4 -1.25 -20.66 20.84
C LEU A 4 -1.56 -19.24 21.34
N ALA A 5 -1.46 -19.02 22.66
CA ALA A 5 -1.66 -17.71 23.25
C ALA A 5 -0.58 -16.71 22.79
N ARG A 6 0.71 -17.08 22.84
CA ARG A 6 1.81 -16.20 22.37
C ARG A 6 1.69 -15.84 20.89
N ARG A 7 1.27 -16.77 20.02
CA ARG A 7 1.06 -16.50 18.59
C ARG A 7 -0.02 -15.46 18.33
N ARG A 8 -1.10 -15.47 19.12
CA ARG A 8 -2.23 -14.55 18.98
C ARG A 8 -1.86 -13.10 19.33
N TRP A 9 -1.06 -12.87 20.37
CA TRP A 9 -0.60 -11.54 20.75
C TRP A 9 0.46 -10.98 19.78
N ILE A 10 1.36 -11.82 19.26
CA ILE A 10 2.34 -11.41 18.23
C ILE A 10 1.62 -10.99 16.94
N MET A 11 0.57 -11.71 16.51
CA MET A 11 -0.23 -11.30 15.35
C MET A 11 -0.95 -9.96 15.57
N VAL A 12 -1.51 -9.72 16.77
CA VAL A 12 -2.20 -8.47 17.08
C VAL A 12 -1.23 -7.28 17.15
N GLY A 13 -0.07 -7.44 17.79
CA GLY A 13 0.97 -6.41 17.81
C GLY A 13 1.53 -6.11 16.40
N ASN A 14 1.71 -7.14 15.58
CA ASN A 14 2.17 -6.98 14.19
C ASN A 14 1.12 -6.30 13.30
N MET A 15 -0.17 -6.53 13.54
CA MET A 15 -1.26 -5.85 12.83
C MET A 15 -1.37 -4.37 13.20
N GLU A 16 -1.20 -4.00 14.47
CA GLU A 16 -1.20 -2.59 14.88
C GLU A 16 0.02 -1.84 14.32
N SER A 17 1.21 -2.47 14.36
CA SER A 17 2.42 -1.93 13.74
C SER A 17 2.26 -1.78 12.23
N GLY A 18 1.70 -2.78 11.53
CA GLY A 18 1.43 -2.71 10.10
C GLY A 18 0.48 -1.58 9.73
N ARG A 19 -0.60 -1.40 10.49
CA ARG A 19 -1.59 -0.33 10.22
C ARG A 19 -1.00 1.06 10.40
N ARG A 20 -0.18 1.25 11.45
CA ARG A 20 0.52 2.53 11.68
C ARG A 20 1.54 2.82 10.58
N GLU A 21 2.30 1.82 10.14
CA GLU A 21 3.24 1.99 9.04
C GLU A 21 2.53 2.28 7.70
N LEU A 22 1.40 1.63 7.44
CA LEU A 22 0.58 1.89 6.25
C LEU A 22 0.00 3.31 6.27
N ALA A 23 -0.52 3.77 7.41
CA ALA A 23 -1.01 5.14 7.57
C ALA A 23 0.12 6.17 7.42
N GLY A 24 1.24 5.96 8.10
CA GLY A 24 2.40 6.85 8.04
C GLY A 24 3.06 6.91 6.66
N LEU A 25 2.97 5.84 5.86
CA LEU A 25 3.35 5.88 4.44
C LEU A 25 2.40 6.76 3.63
N GLY A 26 1.08 6.68 3.86
CA GLY A 26 0.08 7.52 3.20
C GLY A 26 0.26 9.02 3.49
N ASP A 27 0.62 9.37 4.72
CA ASP A 27 0.90 10.75 5.12
C ASP A 27 2.17 11.27 4.43
N ALA A 28 3.27 10.52 4.46
CA ALA A 28 4.52 10.88 3.78
C ALA A 28 4.32 11.05 2.28
N LEU A 29 3.53 10.18 1.68
CA LEU A 29 3.13 10.24 0.29
C LEU A 29 2.34 11.51 -0.05
N THR A 30 1.43 11.92 0.84
CA THR A 30 0.65 13.17 0.69
C THR A 30 1.54 14.41 0.83
N MET A 31 2.48 14.40 1.77
CA MET A 31 3.44 15.49 1.95
C MET A 31 4.37 15.63 0.74
N ALA A 32 4.87 14.50 0.21
CA ALA A 32 5.72 14.47 -0.97
C ALA A 32 5.00 14.99 -2.23
N GLU A 33 3.74 14.60 -2.46
CA GLU A 33 2.95 15.12 -3.59
C GLU A 33 2.64 16.61 -3.51
N ARG A 34 2.45 17.14 -2.29
CA ARG A 34 2.19 18.56 -2.08
C ARG A 34 3.46 19.41 -2.08
N GLY A 35 4.63 18.79 -2.25
CA GLY A 35 5.93 19.47 -2.13
C GLY A 35 6.17 20.06 -0.74
N LEU A 36 5.47 19.54 0.28
CA LEU A 36 5.56 20.01 1.68
C LEU A 36 6.64 19.26 2.46
N ASP A 37 7.15 18.16 1.90
CA ASP A 37 8.23 17.38 2.51
C ASP A 37 9.58 17.82 1.94
N GLY A 38 10.48 18.24 2.82
CA GLY A 38 11.83 18.67 2.45
C GLY A 38 12.82 17.53 2.18
N GLN A 39 12.45 16.24 2.30
CA GLN A 39 13.48 15.17 2.40
C GLN A 39 13.11 13.72 2.03
N GLN A 40 11.92 13.42 1.49
CA GLN A 40 11.58 12.03 1.13
C GLN A 40 11.74 11.80 -0.38
N SER A 41 12.86 11.18 -0.79
CA SER A 41 13.05 10.79 -2.18
C SER A 41 12.08 9.67 -2.59
N PRO A 42 11.69 9.56 -3.88
CA PRO A 42 10.87 8.44 -4.35
C PRO A 42 11.47 7.06 -4.00
N ALA A 43 12.80 6.95 -3.98
CA ALA A 43 13.50 5.74 -3.55
C ALA A 43 13.27 5.40 -2.08
N ALA A 44 13.30 6.40 -1.18
CA ALA A 44 13.02 6.20 0.25
C ALA A 44 11.57 5.77 0.49
N LEU A 45 10.62 6.40 -0.22
CA LEU A 45 9.20 6.04 -0.18
C LEU A 45 8.96 4.63 -0.72
N MET A 46 9.64 4.25 -1.80
CA MET A 46 9.54 2.90 -2.36
C MET A 46 10.11 1.83 -1.42
N ALA A 47 11.26 2.08 -0.81
CA ALA A 47 11.82 1.19 0.20
C ALA A 47 10.87 1.02 1.40
N ARG A 48 10.15 2.09 1.78
CA ARG A 48 9.13 2.03 2.82
C ARG A 48 7.90 1.23 2.37
N LEU A 49 7.44 1.41 1.13
CA LEU A 49 6.36 0.60 0.54
C LEU A 49 6.69 -0.90 0.56
N LEU A 50 7.92 -1.29 0.18
CA LEU A 50 8.36 -2.68 0.23
C LEU A 50 8.34 -3.25 1.66
N ARG A 51 8.72 -2.47 2.68
CA ARG A 51 8.61 -2.89 4.08
C ARG A 51 7.15 -3.08 4.50
N VAL A 52 6.27 -2.16 4.11
CA VAL A 52 4.82 -2.27 4.39
C VAL A 52 4.24 -3.50 3.68
N ALA A 53 4.55 -3.73 2.41
CA ALA A 53 4.07 -4.88 1.66
C ALA A 53 4.44 -6.23 2.33
N ARG A 54 5.62 -6.33 2.95
CA ARG A 54 6.03 -7.52 3.71
C ARG A 54 5.18 -7.78 4.96
N LEU A 55 4.56 -6.75 5.54
CA LEU A 55 3.61 -6.90 6.65
C LEU A 55 2.23 -7.38 6.17
N TYR A 56 1.96 -7.30 4.87
CA TYR A 56 0.70 -7.64 4.23
C TYR A 56 0.89 -8.63 3.05
N PRO A 57 1.40 -9.85 3.31
CA PRO A 57 1.80 -10.78 2.25
C PRO A 57 0.64 -11.31 1.38
N LYS A 58 -0.61 -11.09 1.79
CA LYS A 58 -1.80 -11.46 1.00
C LYS A 58 -2.41 -10.27 0.25
N ALA A 59 -1.90 -9.06 0.48
CA ALA A 59 -2.49 -7.85 -0.04
C ALA A 59 -2.01 -7.51 -1.45
N VAL A 60 -0.79 -7.93 -1.82
CA VAL A 60 -0.17 -7.59 -3.10
C VAL A 60 0.57 -8.77 -3.68
N ASP A 61 0.38 -9.02 -4.98
CA ASP A 61 1.16 -9.97 -5.77
C ASP A 61 2.62 -9.51 -5.87
N GLU A 62 3.58 -10.41 -5.67
CA GLU A 62 5.01 -10.14 -5.82
C GLU A 62 5.36 -9.55 -7.20
N THR A 63 4.62 -9.93 -8.23
CA THR A 63 4.73 -9.40 -9.59
C THR A 63 4.42 -7.91 -9.66
N LEU A 64 3.38 -7.45 -8.93
CA LEU A 64 3.02 -6.04 -8.89
C LEU A 64 4.11 -5.23 -8.16
N MET A 65 4.64 -5.75 -7.06
CA MET A 65 5.74 -5.09 -6.34
C MET A 65 7.02 -5.02 -7.17
N TRP A 66 7.30 -6.03 -7.98
CA TRP A 66 8.43 -6.03 -8.90
C TRP A 66 8.28 -4.95 -9.98
N GLN A 67 7.12 -4.87 -10.63
CA GLN A 67 6.82 -3.84 -11.63
C GLN A 67 6.92 -2.42 -11.09
N ILE A 68 6.39 -2.18 -9.88
CA ILE A 68 6.49 -0.89 -9.19
C ILE A 68 7.97 -0.56 -8.92
N THR A 69 8.78 -1.55 -8.51
CA THR A 69 10.20 -1.35 -8.21
C THR A 69 10.99 -0.98 -9.46
N ASP A 70 10.79 -1.72 -10.54
CA ASP A 70 11.45 -1.48 -11.83
C ASP A 70 11.16 -0.07 -12.35
N LEU A 71 9.89 0.31 -12.27
CA LEU A 71 9.44 1.60 -12.76
C LEU A 71 9.90 2.78 -11.89
N VAL A 72 10.04 2.61 -10.58
CA VAL A 72 10.64 3.63 -9.70
C VAL A 72 12.16 3.73 -9.89
N ALA A 73 12.84 2.62 -10.23
CA ALA A 73 14.27 2.60 -10.50
C ALA A 73 14.65 3.24 -11.85
N GLY A 74 13.69 3.40 -12.77
CA GLY A 74 13.88 4.06 -14.06
C GLY A 74 14.41 5.49 -13.91
N ARG A 75 15.56 5.76 -14.53
CA ARG A 75 16.20 7.10 -14.51
C ARG A 75 15.49 8.11 -15.40
N ASP A 76 14.85 7.64 -16.47
CA ASP A 76 14.18 8.49 -17.47
C ASP A 76 12.74 8.85 -17.06
N ILE A 77 12.32 8.42 -15.87
CA ILE A 77 10.97 8.64 -15.34
C ILE A 77 11.00 9.80 -14.35
N ALA A 78 10.14 10.79 -14.58
CA ALA A 78 9.98 11.92 -13.68
C ALA A 78 9.54 11.49 -12.27
N ASP A 79 10.07 12.15 -11.25
CA ASP A 79 9.77 11.82 -9.85
C ASP A 79 8.29 11.94 -9.51
N SER A 80 7.57 12.88 -10.14
CA SER A 80 6.12 12.99 -10.00
C SER A 80 5.39 11.71 -10.42
N PHE A 81 5.84 11.06 -11.49
CA PHE A 81 5.27 9.79 -11.94
C PHE A 81 5.63 8.64 -10.99
N LYS A 82 6.86 8.62 -10.46
CA LYS A 82 7.26 7.64 -9.44
C LYS A 82 6.39 7.74 -8.19
N LEU A 83 6.07 8.96 -7.74
CA LEU A 83 5.17 9.19 -6.61
C LEU A 83 3.76 8.65 -6.87
N VAL A 84 3.22 8.83 -8.08
CA VAL A 84 1.93 8.27 -8.49
C VAL A 84 1.95 6.74 -8.45
N VAL A 85 3.03 6.12 -8.91
CA VAL A 85 3.14 4.65 -8.94
C VAL A 85 3.25 4.08 -7.53
N ILE A 86 4.01 4.74 -6.65
CA ILE A 86 4.08 4.38 -5.24
C ILE A 86 2.71 4.60 -4.56
N ARG A 87 1.95 5.64 -4.94
CA ARG A 87 0.55 5.87 -4.49
C ARG A 87 -0.34 4.70 -4.81
N MET A 88 -0.27 4.22 -6.05
CA MET A 88 -1.07 3.09 -6.50
C MET A 88 -0.71 1.83 -5.72
N GLY A 89 0.58 1.55 -5.51
CA GLY A 89 1.02 0.42 -4.67
C GLY A 89 0.48 0.49 -3.24
N TRP A 90 0.55 1.66 -2.60
CA TRP A 90 -0.03 1.90 -1.28
C TRP A 90 -1.55 1.67 -1.26
N ALA A 91 -2.28 2.21 -2.24
CA ALA A 91 -3.72 2.07 -2.35
C ALA A 91 -4.15 0.61 -2.58
N SER A 92 -3.39 -0.17 -3.36
CA SER A 92 -3.63 -1.60 -3.54
C SER A 92 -3.51 -2.38 -2.24
N ILE A 93 -2.49 -2.11 -1.41
CA ILE A 93 -2.36 -2.71 -0.08
C ILE A 93 -3.58 -2.37 0.78
N LEU A 94 -3.94 -1.09 0.83
CA LEU A 94 -5.08 -0.61 1.61
C LEU A 94 -6.39 -1.28 1.17
N GLN A 95 -6.63 -1.35 -0.14
CA GLN A 95 -7.85 -1.95 -0.71
C GLN A 95 -7.95 -3.45 -0.38
N ALA A 96 -6.84 -4.18 -0.48
CA ALA A 96 -6.82 -5.60 -0.18
C ALA A 96 -7.07 -5.87 1.32
N GLU A 97 -6.50 -5.05 2.21
CA GLU A 97 -6.77 -5.14 3.65
C GLU A 97 -8.22 -4.80 4.00
N PHE A 98 -8.78 -3.75 3.40
CA PHE A 98 -10.21 -3.43 3.58
C PHE A 98 -11.09 -4.61 3.15
N LYS A 99 -10.80 -5.19 1.98
CA LYS A 99 -11.52 -6.35 1.47
C LYS A 99 -11.39 -7.57 2.40
N ALA A 100 -10.20 -7.83 2.96
CA ALA A 100 -9.97 -8.92 3.91
C ALA A 100 -10.80 -8.75 5.20
N HIS A 101 -11.09 -7.51 5.59
CA HIS A 101 -11.95 -7.17 6.73
C HIS A 101 -13.44 -7.00 6.37
N GLY A 102 -13.84 -7.28 5.13
CA GLY A 102 -15.23 -7.11 4.67
C GLY A 102 -15.66 -5.64 4.55
N LEU A 103 -14.71 -4.71 4.58
CA LEU A 103 -14.94 -3.27 4.49
C LEU A 103 -14.79 -2.82 3.03
N GLN A 104 -15.54 -1.78 2.65
CA GLN A 104 -15.39 -1.11 1.36
C GLN A 104 -14.81 0.29 1.57
N VAL A 105 -13.94 0.71 0.67
CA VAL A 105 -13.42 2.07 0.64
C VAL A 105 -14.57 3.01 0.25
N ALA A 106 -14.90 3.97 1.11
CA ALA A 106 -15.91 4.98 0.83
C ALA A 106 -15.46 5.85 -0.36
N GLY A 107 -16.35 6.05 -1.35
CA GLY A 107 -16.07 6.87 -2.53
C GLY A 107 -15.70 6.10 -3.80
N CYS A 108 -15.61 4.77 -3.78
CA CYS A 108 -15.53 3.98 -5.01
C CYS A 108 -16.97 3.79 -5.56
N PRO A 109 -17.34 4.38 -6.71
CA PRO A 109 -18.66 4.16 -7.27
C PRO A 109 -18.82 2.68 -7.60
N LYS A 110 -19.93 2.07 -7.18
CA LYS A 110 -20.33 0.77 -7.72
C LYS A 110 -20.50 0.97 -9.23
N ILE A 111 -19.56 0.48 -10.03
CA ILE A 111 -19.80 0.31 -11.46
C ILE A 111 -20.89 -0.76 -11.54
N HIS A 112 -22.14 -0.34 -11.61
CA HIS A 112 -23.22 -1.22 -12.03
C HIS A 112 -22.83 -1.69 -13.42
N ARG A 113 -22.41 -2.96 -13.54
CA ARG A 113 -22.44 -3.67 -14.81
C ARG A 113 -23.88 -3.60 -15.27
N HIS A 114 -24.21 -2.62 -16.11
CA HIS A 114 -25.36 -2.75 -16.98
C HIS A 114 -25.14 -4.04 -17.75
N ALA A 115 -25.93 -5.05 -17.38
CA ALA A 115 -26.17 -6.19 -18.23
C ALA A 115 -26.66 -5.64 -19.56
N ARG A 116 -25.79 -5.65 -20.57
CA ARG A 116 -26.17 -5.47 -21.95
C ARG A 116 -26.86 -6.77 -22.35
N ALA A 117 -28.15 -6.87 -22.04
CA ALA A 117 -29.03 -7.82 -22.70
C ALA A 117 -29.37 -7.23 -24.07
N ALA A 118 -29.19 -8.08 -25.08
CA ALA A 118 -29.41 -7.85 -26.50
C ALA A 118 -30.85 -7.47 -26.83
#